data_AF-A0A961H8A9-F1
#
_entry.id   AF-A0A961H8A9-F1
#
_cell.length_a   1.000
_cell.length_b   1.000
_cell.length_c   1.000
_cell.angle_alpha   90.00
_cell.angle_beta   90.00
_cell.angle_gamma   90.00
#
_symmetry.space_group_name_H-M   'P 1'
#
loop_
_entity.id
_entity.type
_entity.pdbx_description
1 polymer ?
#
loop_
_entity_poly.entity_id
_entity_poly.type
_entity_poly.pdbx_seq_one_letter_code
_entity_poly.pdbx_strand_id
1 'polypeptide(L)'
;TLASTTNAFGAETTEISDLTGDEKQRADTANAASVKAAEETGDVLTRAVQPSAVIRPADDNEIGEILKKRIFESVDESAAKAAGDAYRGLYESLGKTEQLAGGAEHPATYGELVTTTYPFHPELVRVLDKRLGNITQFQRARGALKLLAEVVAHIYDTNDDTAIINVGDIDFDNDPVLNHLTDGLGRAEYASVAEGDFAGKQSHAAAVDADVFPGKPAYATRVARTVFTHSLEMVATAGAGRNDWIVGTLRPGEDTAIFEKALTESEKVFWHLSFDGGRWRFNIEPNVNAIIETEKRNVANTAVAAMVDTLIRNAFANDGGAKAVHFPSGPAEVHDEAGLRVVVLDYNVVAVTQKGAEQPPAAIVEMLDKVGSVGSPRTYRNGVVFAVPDEEQVEVLKDRARALIASNNLASDTARLTQFSDEVRKKVEVYNKEATLNARIAVTRCYKHIYFPSGDKATGYLRHRELPAQAQGDTKNATSAVLSLLEDEDKIRSSPFTASYLRSKTWHAASSATTRSIADFFWTDHTIQIVRNPNLIREAIVNGVKNENWVYYDASTGKTYTSSTMAGFSPEMKPDAEVMTASEAQSRGLLVRKPTQTDLRAVVTNDDLTGAEIRSRLEA
;
A
#
# COMPACT_ATOMS: atom_id res chain seq x y z
N THR A 1 -32.74 106.98 56.66
CA THR A 1 -33.33 105.64 56.45
C THR A 1 -32.87 105.14 55.10
N LEU A 2 -32.26 103.95 55.07
CA LEU A 2 -32.22 102.94 53.98
C LEU A 2 -32.01 103.45 52.53
N ALA A 3 -30.87 103.18 51.88
CA ALA A 3 -30.43 101.90 51.26
C ALA A 3 -30.67 101.85 49.74
N SER A 4 -29.71 101.19 49.07
CA SER A 4 -29.76 100.53 47.76
C SER A 4 -29.30 101.29 46.50
N THR A 5 -28.60 100.53 45.66
CA THR A 5 -28.04 100.80 44.31
C THR A 5 -26.77 101.66 44.34
N THR A 6 -25.60 101.21 43.87
CA THR A 6 -25.32 100.58 42.57
C THR A 6 -23.97 99.87 42.64
N ASN A 7 -23.94 98.55 42.44
CA ASN A 7 -22.71 97.75 42.36
C ASN A 7 -22.82 96.81 41.16
N ALA A 8 -22.88 97.39 39.95
CA ALA A 8 -23.12 96.67 38.71
C ALA A 8 -22.00 96.80 37.65
N PHE A 9 -20.92 97.53 37.93
CA PHE A 9 -19.81 97.72 36.97
C PHE A 9 -18.47 97.09 37.39
N GLY A 10 -18.36 96.61 38.63
CA GLY A 10 -17.12 95.98 39.13
C GLY A 10 -17.07 94.45 38.98
N ALA A 11 -18.22 93.78 38.77
CA ALA A 11 -18.29 92.33 38.64
C ALA A 11 -18.06 91.86 37.19
N GLU A 12 -18.50 92.62 36.18
CA GLU A 12 -18.29 92.26 34.77
C GLU A 12 -16.82 92.41 34.32
N THR A 13 -16.05 93.31 34.94
CA THR A 13 -14.63 93.48 34.58
C THR A 13 -13.74 92.37 35.14
N THR A 14 -14.15 91.71 36.23
CA THR A 14 -13.41 90.58 36.80
C THR A 14 -13.73 89.26 36.08
N GLU A 15 -14.99 89.03 35.67
CA GLU A 15 -15.34 87.86 34.87
C GLU A 15 -14.71 87.89 33.46
N ILE A 16 -14.61 89.06 32.82
CA ILE A 16 -13.95 89.20 31.50
C ILE A 16 -12.42 88.99 31.61
N SER A 17 -11.81 89.39 32.73
CA SER A 17 -10.40 89.13 33.05
C SER A 17 -10.11 87.63 33.21
N ASP A 18 -10.97 86.92 33.94
CA ASP A 18 -10.79 85.50 34.18
C ASP A 18 -11.13 84.66 32.94
N LEU A 19 -12.11 85.07 32.13
CA LEU A 19 -12.42 84.46 30.83
C LEU A 19 -11.29 84.67 29.80
N THR A 20 -10.66 85.84 29.77
CA THR A 20 -9.55 86.12 28.84
C THR A 20 -8.22 85.49 29.30
N GLY A 21 -8.02 85.30 30.61
CA GLY A 21 -6.92 84.52 31.17
C GLY A 21 -6.98 83.04 30.77
N ASP A 22 -8.16 82.43 30.89
CA ASP A 22 -8.42 81.04 30.48
C ASP A 22 -8.33 80.85 28.97
N GLU A 23 -8.79 81.81 28.16
CA GLU A 23 -8.63 81.76 26.70
C GLU A 23 -7.17 81.88 26.27
N LYS A 24 -6.38 82.72 26.94
CA LYS A 24 -4.94 82.86 26.64
C LYS A 24 -4.18 81.60 27.03
N GLN A 25 -4.52 80.98 28.16
CA GLN A 25 -3.89 79.75 28.61
C GLN A 25 -4.29 78.55 27.73
N ARG A 26 -5.52 78.50 27.21
CA ARG A 26 -5.99 77.54 26.20
C ARG A 26 -5.35 77.79 24.83
N ALA A 27 -5.17 79.04 24.42
CA ALA A 27 -4.47 79.40 23.20
C ALA A 27 -3.00 78.99 23.28
N ASP A 28 -2.33 79.21 24.40
CA ASP A 28 -0.92 78.83 24.61
C ASP A 28 -0.75 77.31 24.69
N THR A 29 -1.69 76.56 25.29
CA THR A 29 -1.67 75.09 25.25
C THR A 29 -2.01 74.52 23.88
N ALA A 30 -2.94 75.15 23.14
CA ALA A 30 -3.24 74.77 21.76
C ALA A 30 -2.05 75.09 20.84
N ASN A 31 -1.35 76.20 21.05
CA ASN A 31 -0.15 76.57 20.29
C ASN A 31 1.01 75.62 20.63
N ALA A 32 1.20 75.27 21.91
CA ALA A 32 2.20 74.28 22.32
C ALA A 32 1.90 72.88 21.74
N ALA A 33 0.63 72.47 21.71
CA ALA A 33 0.22 71.21 21.06
C ALA A 33 0.38 71.27 19.53
N SER A 34 0.14 72.44 18.91
CA SER A 34 0.32 72.66 17.47
C SER A 34 1.80 72.70 17.07
N VAL A 35 2.66 73.30 17.91
CA VAL A 35 4.12 73.32 17.72
C VAL A 35 4.68 71.90 17.91
N LYS A 36 4.20 71.15 18.92
CA LYS A 36 4.61 69.76 19.13
C LYS A 36 4.14 68.83 18.00
N ALA A 37 2.92 69.02 17.51
CA ALA A 37 2.41 68.31 16.34
C ALA A 37 3.15 68.72 15.04
N ALA A 38 3.57 69.98 14.90
CA ALA A 38 4.38 70.45 13.78
C ALA A 38 5.84 69.97 13.85
N GLU A 39 6.40 69.77 15.05
CA GLU A 39 7.69 69.13 15.28
C GLU A 39 7.61 67.63 14.99
N GLU A 40 6.57 66.93 15.45
CA GLU A 40 6.34 65.51 15.14
C GLU A 40 6.06 65.29 13.64
N THR A 41 5.31 66.20 13.01
CA THR A 41 5.05 66.16 11.56
C THR A 41 6.29 66.58 10.76
N GLY A 42 7.10 67.50 11.29
CA GLY A 42 8.37 67.94 10.73
C GLY A 42 9.45 66.86 10.80
N ASP A 43 9.47 66.05 11.86
CA ASP A 43 10.36 64.90 12.02
C ASP A 43 9.95 63.73 11.08
N VAL A 44 8.65 63.53 10.88
CA VAL A 44 8.11 62.59 9.87
C VAL A 44 8.41 63.05 8.43
N LEU A 45 8.35 64.36 8.15
CA LEU A 45 8.68 64.93 6.84
C LEU A 45 10.19 65.02 6.57
N THR A 46 11.03 65.27 7.58
CA THR A 46 12.49 65.20 7.43
C THR A 46 13.01 63.77 7.28
N ARG A 47 12.28 62.77 7.79
CA ARG A 47 12.53 61.35 7.48
C ARG A 47 12.11 60.95 6.06
N ALA A 48 11.15 61.67 5.47
CA ALA A 48 10.67 61.43 4.10
C ALA A 48 11.51 62.11 3.00
N VAL A 49 12.38 63.06 3.34
CA VAL A 49 13.14 63.88 2.36
C VAL A 49 14.65 63.87 2.64
N GLN A 50 15.22 62.74 3.08
CA GLN A 50 16.67 62.54 2.92
C GLN A 50 16.95 62.16 1.46
N PRO A 51 17.69 62.97 0.68
CA PRO A 51 18.10 62.59 -0.66
C PRO A 51 18.96 61.34 -0.55
N SER A 52 18.62 60.34 -1.37
CA SER A 52 19.26 59.04 -1.51
C SER A 52 20.75 59.06 -1.17
N ALA A 53 21.07 58.79 0.09
CA ALA A 53 22.35 58.18 0.40
C ALA A 53 22.41 56.96 -0.54
N VAL A 54 23.47 56.81 -1.31
CA VAL A 54 23.65 55.62 -2.13
C VAL A 54 23.68 54.46 -1.14
N ILE A 55 22.53 53.83 -0.92
CA ILE A 55 22.35 52.65 -0.08
C ILE A 55 23.12 51.59 -0.84
N ARG A 56 24.36 51.35 -0.42
CA ARG A 56 25.00 50.09 -0.72
C ARG A 56 24.05 49.02 -0.15
N PRO A 57 23.68 47.99 -0.93
CA PRO A 57 23.11 46.79 -0.34
C PRO A 57 23.99 46.42 0.86
N ALA A 58 23.40 46.23 2.03
CA ALA A 58 24.13 45.73 3.19
C ALA A 58 24.80 44.40 2.76
N ASP A 59 26.05 44.17 3.15
CA ASP A 59 26.70 42.89 2.89
C ASP A 59 25.88 41.77 3.56
N ASP A 60 25.86 40.56 2.99
CA ASP A 60 25.03 39.42 3.45
C ASP A 60 25.11 39.16 4.97
N ASN A 61 26.23 39.51 5.61
CA ASN A 61 26.49 39.32 7.04
C ASN A 61 25.92 40.44 7.94
N GLU A 62 25.54 41.60 7.41
CA GLU A 62 25.06 42.74 8.21
C GLU A 62 23.54 42.74 8.43
N ILE A 63 22.79 42.01 7.60
CA ILE A 63 21.31 42.01 7.64
C ILE A 63 20.79 41.52 9.00
N GLY A 64 21.37 40.45 9.53
CA GLY A 64 20.98 39.90 10.84
C GLY A 64 21.17 40.89 11.99
N GLU A 65 22.30 41.61 12.00
CA GLU A 65 22.56 42.66 13.01
C GLU A 65 21.60 43.84 12.88
N ILE A 66 21.29 44.25 11.66
CA ILE A 66 20.36 45.35 11.40
C ILE A 66 18.96 44.97 11.90
N LEU A 67 18.51 43.74 11.63
CA LEU A 67 17.22 43.23 12.09
C LEU A 67 17.16 43.16 13.61
N LYS A 68 18.21 42.61 14.24
CA LYS A 68 18.37 42.58 15.70
C LYS A 68 18.21 43.96 16.33
N LYS A 69 18.97 44.96 15.88
CA LYS A 69 18.94 46.33 16.41
C LYS A 69 17.62 47.07 16.16
N ARG A 70 16.84 46.65 15.16
CA ARG A 70 15.54 47.27 14.85
C ARG A 70 14.39 46.68 15.64
N ILE A 71 14.46 45.40 16.00
CA ILE A 71 13.37 44.68 16.68
C ILE A 71 13.58 44.68 18.20
N PHE A 72 14.82 44.52 18.68
CA PHE A 72 15.13 44.40 20.09
C PHE A 72 15.81 45.65 20.63
N GLU A 73 15.32 46.15 21.76
CA GLU A 73 15.97 47.25 22.50
C GLU A 73 17.31 46.81 23.08
N SER A 74 17.37 45.60 23.66
CA SER A 74 18.59 44.99 24.17
C SER A 74 18.52 43.47 24.09
N VAL A 75 19.69 42.82 24.05
CA VAL A 75 19.84 41.35 23.97
C VAL A 75 20.99 40.94 24.90
N ASP A 76 20.79 39.87 25.67
CA ASP A 76 21.82 39.33 26.57
C ASP A 76 23.00 38.73 25.79
N GLU A 77 24.17 39.35 25.90
CA GLU A 77 25.41 38.91 25.24
C GLU A 77 25.91 37.57 25.76
N SER A 78 25.68 37.25 27.05
CA SER A 78 26.05 35.96 27.63
C SER A 78 25.20 34.84 27.03
N ALA A 79 23.89 35.08 26.87
CA ALA A 79 23.00 34.13 26.20
C ALA A 79 23.38 33.94 24.73
N ALA A 80 23.69 35.03 24.03
CA ALA A 80 24.15 34.98 22.63
C ALA A 80 25.40 34.13 22.46
N LYS A 81 26.39 34.31 23.34
CA LYS A 81 27.65 33.53 23.31
C LYS A 81 27.40 32.05 23.63
N ALA A 82 26.55 31.76 24.61
CA ALA A 82 26.18 30.39 24.95
C ALA A 82 25.49 29.68 23.78
N ALA A 83 24.58 30.38 23.08
CA ALA A 83 23.94 29.87 21.87
C ALA A 83 24.97 29.58 20.77
N GLY A 84 25.90 30.51 20.52
CA GLY A 84 26.98 30.33 19.55
C GLY A 84 27.88 29.12 19.84
N ASP A 85 28.29 28.94 21.10
CA ASP A 85 29.09 27.79 21.53
C ASP A 85 28.32 26.46 21.40
N ALA A 86 27.02 26.45 21.74
CA ALA A 86 26.17 25.27 21.62
C ALA A 86 25.96 24.85 20.14
N TYR A 87 25.66 25.80 19.26
CA TYR A 87 25.49 25.54 17.83
C TYR A 87 26.81 25.20 17.13
N ARG A 88 27.95 25.79 17.55
CA ARG A 88 29.27 25.32 17.10
C ARG A 88 29.45 23.83 17.38
N GLY A 89 29.19 23.41 18.62
CA GLY A 89 29.28 22.00 19.01
C GLY A 89 28.33 21.09 18.22
N LEU A 90 27.10 21.55 17.96
CA LEU A 90 26.14 20.85 17.12
C LEU A 90 26.71 20.62 15.71
N TYR A 91 27.16 21.66 15.02
CA TYR A 91 27.65 21.54 13.64
C TYR A 91 29.00 20.80 13.54
N GLU A 92 29.87 20.88 14.56
CA GLU A 92 31.07 20.03 14.65
C GLU A 92 30.74 18.54 14.74
N SER A 93 29.66 18.20 15.45
CA SER A 93 29.20 16.82 15.56
C SER A 93 28.57 16.33 14.26
N LEU A 94 27.70 17.14 13.65
CA LEU A 94 26.99 16.82 12.41
C LEU A 94 27.93 16.71 11.21
N GLY A 95 28.96 17.57 11.12
CA GLY A 95 29.93 17.54 10.02
C GLY A 95 30.72 16.23 9.89
N LYS A 96 30.61 15.32 10.87
CA LYS A 96 31.20 13.97 10.82
C LYS A 96 30.36 12.99 10.00
N THR A 97 29.06 13.21 9.90
CA THR A 97 28.09 12.29 9.29
C THR A 97 27.31 12.92 8.14
N GLU A 98 27.22 14.25 8.11
CA GLU A 98 26.42 15.02 7.17
C GLU A 98 27.29 15.94 6.32
N GLN A 99 26.91 16.12 5.05
CA GLN A 99 27.49 17.15 4.19
C GLN A 99 26.70 18.45 4.33
N LEU A 100 27.20 19.33 5.19
CA LEU A 100 26.59 20.64 5.44
C LEU A 100 26.96 21.66 4.35
N ALA A 101 26.13 22.69 4.20
CA ALA A 101 26.36 23.82 3.31
C ALA A 101 25.74 25.11 3.85
N GLY A 102 26.16 26.26 3.32
CA GLY A 102 25.62 27.57 3.68
C GLY A 102 26.33 28.23 4.85
N GLY A 103 27.56 27.79 5.14
CA GLY A 103 28.42 28.28 6.22
C GLY A 103 28.57 27.29 7.37
N ALA A 104 27.59 26.41 7.59
CA ALA A 104 27.59 25.42 8.68
C ALA A 104 28.68 24.34 8.53
N GLU A 105 29.23 24.15 7.32
CA GLU A 105 30.44 23.37 7.04
C GLU A 105 31.71 23.92 7.71
N HIS A 106 31.65 25.15 8.22
CA HIS A 106 32.68 25.79 9.02
C HIS A 106 32.14 26.14 10.42
N PRO A 107 32.02 25.15 11.34
CA PRO A 107 31.31 25.32 12.60
C PRO A 107 31.81 26.47 13.49
N ALA A 108 33.12 26.73 13.50
CA ALA A 108 33.71 27.81 14.29
C ALA A 108 33.18 29.19 13.84
N THR A 109 33.31 29.49 12.54
CA THR A 109 32.82 30.75 11.96
C THR A 109 31.30 30.84 11.99
N TYR A 110 30.60 29.71 11.86
CA TYR A 110 29.13 29.70 11.92
C TYR A 110 28.61 29.94 13.34
N GLY A 111 29.28 29.41 14.38
CA GLY A 111 28.96 29.70 15.79
C GLY A 111 29.21 31.16 16.18
N GLU A 112 30.24 31.80 15.62
CA GLU A 112 30.43 33.25 15.73
C GLU A 112 29.27 34.01 15.07
N LEU A 113 28.84 33.59 13.88
CA LEU A 113 27.71 34.19 13.20
C LEU A 113 26.40 34.03 14.00
N VAL A 114 26.18 32.88 14.63
CA VAL A 114 25.06 32.65 15.57
C VAL A 114 25.12 33.67 16.72
N THR A 115 26.30 33.88 17.31
CA THR A 115 26.48 34.85 18.41
C THR A 115 26.11 36.27 17.96
N THR A 116 26.58 36.68 16.78
CA THR A 116 26.36 38.03 16.25
C THR A 116 24.90 38.28 15.87
N THR A 117 24.24 37.28 15.29
CA THR A 117 22.86 37.38 14.79
C THR A 117 21.78 37.03 15.82
N TYR A 118 22.16 36.49 16.97
CA TYR A 118 21.25 36.19 18.09
C TYR A 118 20.35 37.38 18.44
N PRO A 119 19.02 37.18 18.55
CA PRO A 119 18.31 35.90 18.71
C PRO A 119 17.85 35.20 17.42
N PHE A 120 18.31 35.63 16.24
CA PHE A 120 18.01 34.95 14.98
C PHE A 120 19.11 33.95 14.63
N HIS A 121 18.71 32.74 14.23
CA HIS A 121 19.65 31.76 13.69
C HIS A 121 20.11 32.22 12.28
N PRO A 122 21.40 32.07 11.90
CA PRO A 122 21.91 32.58 10.62
C PRO A 122 21.17 32.02 9.40
N GLU A 123 20.69 30.77 9.48
CA GLU A 123 19.91 30.15 8.41
C GLU A 123 18.59 30.87 8.14
N LEU A 124 17.90 31.34 9.18
CA LEU A 124 16.67 32.13 9.02
C LEU A 124 16.95 33.40 8.21
N VAL A 125 18.01 34.12 8.57
CA VAL A 125 18.42 35.34 7.86
C VAL A 125 18.77 35.01 6.40
N ARG A 126 19.52 33.92 6.17
CA ARG A 126 19.91 33.46 4.83
C ARG A 126 18.69 33.13 3.97
N VAL A 127 17.69 32.43 4.51
CA VAL A 127 16.46 32.07 3.79
C VAL A 127 15.65 33.33 3.46
N LEU A 128 15.46 34.23 4.42
CA LEU A 128 14.72 35.47 4.18
C LEU A 128 15.36 36.36 3.12
N ASP A 129 16.69 36.50 3.15
CA ASP A 129 17.41 37.35 2.22
C ASP A 129 17.65 36.70 0.85
N LYS A 130 18.25 35.50 0.82
CA LYS A 130 18.71 34.88 -0.43
C LYS A 130 17.64 34.08 -1.15
N ARG A 131 16.61 33.59 -0.45
CA ARG A 131 15.54 32.79 -1.04
C ARG A 131 14.31 33.65 -1.28
N LEU A 132 13.69 34.14 -0.22
CA LEU A 132 12.48 34.96 -0.32
C LEU A 132 12.76 36.37 -0.85
N GLY A 133 13.95 36.92 -0.58
CA GLY A 133 14.36 38.22 -1.12
C GLY A 133 14.45 38.30 -2.64
N ASN A 134 14.47 37.17 -3.35
CA ASN A 134 14.43 37.16 -4.81
C ASN A 134 13.01 37.24 -5.38
N ILE A 135 11.97 37.16 -4.55
CA ILE A 135 10.57 37.29 -4.95
C ILE A 135 10.26 38.78 -5.13
N THR A 136 9.75 39.17 -6.31
CA THR A 136 9.52 40.59 -6.65
C THR A 136 8.56 41.30 -5.70
N GLN A 137 7.57 40.56 -5.21
CA GLN A 137 6.57 41.04 -4.25
C GLN A 137 7.13 41.18 -2.83
N PHE A 138 8.24 40.50 -2.51
CA PHE A 138 8.89 40.57 -1.20
C PHE A 138 9.93 41.69 -1.17
N GLN A 139 9.64 42.76 -0.45
CA GLN A 139 10.59 43.85 -0.26
C GLN A 139 11.74 43.38 0.65
N ARG A 140 12.82 42.80 0.11
CA ARG A 140 13.97 42.17 0.83
C ARG A 140 14.12 42.59 2.30
N ALA A 141 14.47 43.85 2.55
CA ALA A 141 14.72 44.33 3.91
C ALA A 141 13.44 44.70 4.71
N ARG A 142 12.43 45.31 4.08
CA ARG A 142 11.21 45.79 4.77
C ARG A 142 10.20 44.66 5.03
N GLY A 143 10.09 43.71 4.09
CA GLY A 143 9.33 42.48 4.22
C GLY A 143 9.90 41.60 5.31
N ALA A 144 11.21 41.32 5.29
CA ALA A 144 11.87 40.52 6.33
C ALA A 144 11.72 41.16 7.72
N LEU A 145 11.91 42.47 7.84
CA LEU A 145 11.71 43.17 9.11
C LEU A 145 10.27 43.06 9.63
N LYS A 146 9.27 43.26 8.75
CA LYS A 146 7.87 43.16 9.14
C LYS A 146 7.52 41.73 9.54
N LEU A 147 7.93 40.73 8.76
CA LEU A 147 7.69 39.33 9.09
C LEU A 147 8.30 38.94 10.44
N LEU A 148 9.59 39.26 10.66
CA LEU A 148 10.25 38.92 11.92
C LEU A 148 9.67 39.68 13.12
N ALA A 149 9.20 40.91 12.92
CA ALA A 149 8.49 41.64 13.97
C ALA A 149 7.19 40.91 14.37
N GLU A 150 6.42 40.40 13.41
CA GLU A 150 5.20 39.60 13.69
C GLU A 150 5.54 38.27 14.40
N VAL A 151 6.61 37.59 13.96
CA VAL A 151 7.07 36.34 14.60
C VAL A 151 7.50 36.58 16.05
N VAL A 152 8.33 37.61 16.28
CA VAL A 152 8.80 37.96 17.64
C VAL A 152 7.65 38.41 18.53
N ALA A 153 6.73 39.22 18.01
CA ALA A 153 5.53 39.63 18.74
C ALA A 153 4.70 38.41 19.16
N HIS A 154 4.51 37.44 18.26
CA HIS A 154 3.76 36.23 18.59
C HIS A 154 4.44 35.38 19.67
N ILE A 155 5.74 35.11 19.53
CA ILE A 155 6.53 34.37 20.53
C ILE A 155 6.43 35.04 21.91
N TYR A 156 6.47 36.37 21.95
CA TYR A 156 6.34 37.14 23.19
C TYR A 156 4.94 37.03 23.78
N ASP A 157 3.89 37.18 22.97
CA ASP A 157 2.49 37.13 23.39
C ASP A 157 2.07 35.74 23.90
N THR A 158 2.60 34.67 23.32
CA THR A 158 2.32 33.28 23.74
C THR A 158 3.23 32.78 24.85
N ASN A 159 4.22 33.58 25.26
CA ASN A 159 5.25 33.21 26.22
C ASN A 159 5.95 31.88 25.84
N ASP A 160 6.28 31.75 24.56
CA ASP A 160 7.00 30.61 24.01
C ASP A 160 8.49 30.66 24.42
N ASP A 161 9.02 29.54 24.92
CA ASP A 161 10.40 29.40 25.39
C ASP A 161 11.39 29.09 24.23
N THR A 162 11.22 29.80 23.11
CA THR A 162 12.08 29.63 21.93
C THR A 162 13.46 30.22 22.20
N ALA A 163 14.45 29.33 22.36
CA ALA A 163 15.83 29.70 22.68
C ALA A 163 16.53 30.51 21.57
N ILE A 164 16.30 30.16 20.30
CA ILE A 164 16.78 30.90 19.13
C ILE A 164 15.76 30.73 18.01
N ILE A 165 15.49 31.79 17.26
CA ILE A 165 14.48 31.78 16.21
C ILE A 165 15.12 31.30 14.90
N ASN A 166 14.70 30.13 14.43
CA ASN A 166 15.13 29.51 13.17
C ASN A 166 13.96 29.40 12.17
N VAL A 167 14.20 28.85 10.98
CA VAL A 167 13.18 28.71 9.91
C VAL A 167 11.98 27.90 10.39
N GLY A 168 12.19 26.82 11.13
CA GLY A 168 11.13 25.97 11.66
C GLY A 168 10.30 26.62 12.77
N ASP A 169 10.74 27.77 13.28
CA ASP A 169 10.10 28.53 14.36
C ASP A 169 9.21 29.67 13.82
N ILE A 170 9.15 29.85 12.49
CA ILE A 170 8.17 30.75 11.87
C ILE A 170 6.78 30.16 12.12
N ASP A 171 5.98 30.84 12.93
CA ASP A 171 4.65 30.36 13.29
C ASP A 171 3.60 30.72 12.24
N PHE A 172 3.24 29.74 11.41
CA PHE A 172 2.19 29.89 10.39
C PHE A 172 0.77 29.76 10.96
N ASP A 173 0.60 29.42 12.24
CA ASP A 173 -0.71 29.46 12.92
C ASP A 173 -1.13 30.92 13.19
N ASN A 174 -0.19 31.87 13.11
CA ASN A 174 -0.44 33.30 13.23
C ASN A 174 -0.83 33.89 11.85
N ASP A 175 -2.11 34.25 11.68
CA ASP A 175 -2.66 34.79 10.44
C ASP A 175 -1.81 35.92 9.81
N PRO A 176 -1.35 36.96 10.55
CA PRO A 176 -0.38 37.94 10.05
C PRO A 176 0.87 37.35 9.40
N VAL A 177 1.47 36.31 9.98
CA VAL A 177 2.67 35.65 9.46
C VAL A 177 2.33 34.86 8.20
N LEU A 178 1.26 34.06 8.25
CA LEU A 178 0.79 33.27 7.11
C LEU A 178 0.45 34.16 5.92
N ASN A 179 -0.32 35.23 6.14
CA ASN A 179 -0.69 36.20 5.10
C ASN A 179 0.53 36.92 4.52
N HIS A 180 1.54 37.23 5.34
CA HIS A 180 2.78 37.82 4.83
C HIS A 180 3.52 36.88 3.87
N LEU A 181 3.57 35.59 4.20
CA LEU A 181 4.29 34.57 3.43
C LEU A 181 3.45 33.91 2.32
N THR A 182 2.19 34.30 2.16
CA THR A 182 1.30 33.81 1.10
C THR A 182 0.81 34.97 0.25
N ASP A 183 -0.23 35.68 0.68
CA ASP A 183 -0.79 36.86 0.00
C ASP A 183 0.27 37.93 -0.27
N GLY A 184 1.13 38.21 0.72
CA GLY A 184 2.23 39.17 0.60
C GLY A 184 3.28 38.79 -0.46
N LEU A 185 3.35 37.51 -0.84
CA LEU A 185 4.20 37.00 -1.91
C LEU A 185 3.46 36.82 -3.24
N GLY A 186 2.16 37.16 -3.32
CA GLY A 186 1.31 36.86 -4.46
C GLY A 186 1.02 35.36 -4.62
N ARG A 187 1.00 34.62 -3.50
CA ARG A 187 0.85 33.15 -3.43
C ARG A 187 -0.28 32.74 -2.48
N ALA A 188 -1.43 33.43 -2.58
CA ALA A 188 -2.62 33.19 -1.76
C ALA A 188 -3.04 31.71 -1.68
N GLU A 189 -2.86 30.96 -2.77
CA GLU A 189 -3.21 29.55 -2.90
C GLU A 189 -2.51 28.66 -1.85
N TYR A 190 -1.32 29.06 -1.40
CA TYR A 190 -0.55 28.34 -0.38
C TYR A 190 -1.08 28.52 1.05
N ALA A 191 -1.99 29.46 1.31
CA ALA A 191 -2.60 29.61 2.63
C ALA A 191 -3.41 28.37 3.01
N SER A 192 -4.30 27.92 2.11
CA SER A 192 -5.10 26.70 2.31
C SER A 192 -4.23 25.44 2.45
N VAL A 193 -3.09 25.41 1.77
CA VAL A 193 -2.10 24.33 1.88
C VAL A 193 -1.51 24.28 3.29
N ALA A 194 -1.11 25.43 3.82
CA ALA A 194 -0.57 25.51 5.17
C ALA A 194 -1.62 25.10 6.20
N GLU A 195 -2.82 25.69 6.16
CA GLU A 195 -3.93 25.42 7.09
C GLU A 195 -4.32 23.94 7.14
N GLY A 196 -4.34 23.27 5.98
CA GLY A 196 -4.66 21.85 5.91
C GLY A 196 -3.57 20.97 6.52
N ASP A 197 -2.30 21.24 6.19
CA ASP A 197 -1.22 20.30 6.47
C ASP A 197 -0.43 20.58 7.74
N PHE A 198 -0.18 21.84 8.13
CA PHE A 198 0.70 22.11 9.28
C PHE A 198 0.44 23.39 10.07
N ALA A 199 -0.41 24.30 9.60
CA ALA A 199 -0.80 25.51 10.31
C ALA A 199 -2.14 25.28 11.02
N GLY A 200 -2.10 25.15 12.34
CA GLY A 200 -3.30 24.99 13.17
C GLY A 200 -3.40 23.66 13.92
N LYS A 201 -4.23 23.68 14.98
CA LYS A 201 -4.34 22.59 15.97
C LYS A 201 -4.96 21.29 15.46
N GLN A 202 -5.67 21.34 14.32
CA GLN A 202 -6.29 20.17 13.68
C GLN A 202 -5.62 19.83 12.34
N SER A 203 -4.44 20.40 12.07
CA SER A 203 -3.67 20.11 10.86
C SER A 203 -3.13 18.67 10.83
N HIS A 204 -2.75 18.19 9.66
CA HIS A 204 -2.14 16.87 9.52
C HIS A 204 -0.82 16.74 10.33
N ALA A 205 -0.03 17.81 10.44
CA ALA A 205 1.18 17.85 11.25
C ALA A 205 0.88 17.64 12.73
N ALA A 206 -0.15 18.32 13.25
CA ALA A 206 -0.59 18.15 14.63
C ALA A 206 -1.03 16.70 14.92
N ALA A 207 -1.70 16.05 13.95
CA ALA A 207 -2.06 14.64 14.06
C ALA A 207 -0.81 13.72 14.07
N VAL A 208 0.15 13.95 13.17
CA VAL A 208 1.42 13.19 13.15
C VAL A 208 2.20 13.38 14.45
N ASP A 209 2.27 14.61 14.96
CA ASP A 209 2.94 14.91 16.23
C ASP A 209 2.28 14.18 17.40
N ALA A 210 0.94 14.16 17.47
CA ALA A 210 0.21 13.45 18.52
C ALA A 210 0.38 11.92 18.44
N ASP A 211 0.29 11.34 17.23
CA ASP A 211 0.26 9.89 17.03
C ASP A 211 1.67 9.27 17.04
N VAL A 212 2.66 9.94 16.43
CA VAL A 212 4.02 9.41 16.22
C VAL A 212 4.98 9.87 17.30
N PHE A 213 4.78 11.08 17.84
CA PHE A 213 5.66 11.73 18.80
C PHE A 213 4.94 12.12 20.11
N PRO A 214 4.14 11.22 20.73
CA PRO A 214 3.36 11.57 21.92
C PRO A 214 4.26 12.03 23.08
N GLY A 215 3.93 13.20 23.65
CA GLY A 215 4.68 13.79 24.77
C GLY A 215 6.05 14.36 24.39
N LYS A 216 6.35 14.49 23.10
CA LYS A 216 7.57 15.12 22.59
C LYS A 216 7.26 16.47 21.91
N PRO A 217 8.29 17.27 21.57
CA PRO A 217 8.11 18.46 20.74
C PRO A 217 7.45 18.15 19.39
N ALA A 218 6.80 19.15 18.81
CA ALA A 218 6.09 19.07 17.53
C ALA A 218 7.07 19.02 16.33
N TYR A 219 7.69 17.86 16.12
CA TYR A 219 8.72 17.65 15.10
C TYR A 219 8.17 17.72 13.67
N ALA A 220 6.99 17.14 13.41
CA ALA A 220 6.33 17.18 12.11
C ALA A 220 5.93 18.61 11.76
N THR A 221 5.36 19.36 12.71
CA THR A 221 5.03 20.78 12.54
C THR A 221 6.27 21.61 12.25
N ARG A 222 7.35 21.45 13.04
CA ARG A 222 8.59 22.23 12.86
C ARG A 222 9.24 22.00 11.50
N VAL A 223 9.37 20.75 11.07
CA VAL A 223 9.98 20.46 9.75
C VAL A 223 9.10 20.90 8.60
N ALA A 224 7.77 20.80 8.74
CA ALA A 224 6.83 21.28 7.74
C ALA A 224 6.98 22.78 7.49
N ARG A 225 7.11 23.59 8.55
CA ARG A 225 7.34 25.05 8.45
C ARG A 225 8.60 25.38 7.66
N THR A 226 9.68 24.65 7.89
CA THR A 226 10.92 24.80 7.11
C THR A 226 10.74 24.39 5.66
N VAL A 227 10.17 23.21 5.40
CA VAL A 227 9.93 22.74 4.02
C VAL A 227 9.02 23.69 3.27
N PHE A 228 7.96 24.19 3.90
CA PHE A 228 7.02 25.14 3.31
C PHE A 228 7.71 26.45 2.95
N THR A 229 8.49 27.03 3.86
CA THR A 229 9.26 28.26 3.61
C THR A 229 10.18 28.10 2.39
N HIS A 230 10.83 26.94 2.25
CA HIS A 230 11.65 26.63 1.08
C HIS A 230 10.84 26.35 -0.20
N SER A 231 9.56 25.98 -0.09
CA SER A 231 8.66 25.71 -1.22
C SER A 231 8.08 27.00 -1.83
N LEU A 232 8.11 28.11 -1.09
CA LEU A 232 7.63 29.43 -1.57
C LEU A 232 8.54 30.07 -2.63
N GLU A 233 9.74 29.52 -2.85
CA GLU A 233 10.66 30.04 -3.87
C GLU A 233 10.07 29.98 -5.29
N MET A 234 10.39 30.99 -6.11
CA MET A 234 9.99 31.07 -7.51
C MET A 234 11.02 30.43 -8.46
N VAL A 235 11.58 29.28 -8.09
CA VAL A 235 12.53 28.51 -8.92
C VAL A 235 12.07 27.07 -9.09
N ALA A 236 12.49 26.42 -10.19
CA ALA A 236 12.12 25.03 -10.48
C ALA A 236 12.63 24.02 -9.44
N THR A 237 13.70 24.39 -8.70
CA THR A 237 14.33 23.57 -7.65
C THR A 237 13.84 23.92 -6.24
N ALA A 238 12.69 24.58 -6.11
CA ALA A 238 12.10 24.94 -4.83
C ALA A 238 11.87 23.70 -3.94
N GLY A 239 11.91 23.90 -2.63
CA GLY A 239 11.81 22.84 -1.63
C GLY A 239 13.10 22.62 -0.84
N ALA A 240 12.97 21.92 0.28
CA ALA A 240 14.06 21.66 1.22
C ALA A 240 14.73 20.32 0.93
N GLY A 241 16.03 20.37 0.59
CA GLY A 241 16.89 19.19 0.60
C GLY A 241 17.34 18.83 2.01
N ARG A 242 18.12 17.75 2.13
CA ARG A 242 18.65 17.27 3.42
C ARG A 242 19.30 18.37 4.27
N ASN A 243 20.26 19.09 3.70
CA ASN A 243 20.93 20.20 4.39
C ASN A 243 19.95 21.31 4.81
N ASP A 244 18.99 21.66 3.95
CA ASP A 244 18.06 22.75 4.18
C ASP A 244 17.19 22.49 5.43
N TRP A 245 16.59 21.30 5.53
CA TRP A 245 15.75 21.01 6.70
C TRP A 245 16.58 20.72 7.96
N ILE A 246 17.79 20.15 7.86
CA ILE A 246 18.66 19.97 9.04
C ILE A 246 18.98 21.33 9.67
N VAL A 247 19.58 22.23 8.90
CA VAL A 247 20.04 23.53 9.41
C VAL A 247 18.86 24.42 9.79
N GLY A 248 17.71 24.29 9.11
CA GLY A 248 16.50 25.08 9.38
C GLY A 248 15.61 24.56 10.53
N THR A 249 15.90 23.39 11.14
CA THR A 249 15.01 22.81 12.18
C THR A 249 15.74 22.29 13.41
N LEU A 250 16.97 21.78 13.26
CA LEU A 250 17.63 21.02 14.30
C LEU A 250 18.16 21.94 15.40
N ARG A 251 17.88 21.57 16.65
CA ARG A 251 18.37 22.27 17.85
C ARG A 251 19.47 21.45 18.55
N PRO A 252 20.36 22.08 19.34
CA PRO A 252 21.37 21.36 20.11
C PRO A 252 20.76 20.26 20.99
N GLY A 253 21.27 19.03 20.86
CA GLY A 253 20.77 17.86 21.60
C GLY A 253 19.68 17.04 20.89
N GLU A 254 19.17 17.49 19.74
CA GLU A 254 18.25 16.73 18.90
C GLU A 254 19.00 15.87 17.85
N ASP A 255 18.37 14.81 17.37
CA ASP A 255 18.91 13.86 16.39
C ASP A 255 18.21 14.05 15.02
N THR A 256 18.99 14.04 13.93
CA THR A 256 18.47 14.20 12.55
C THR A 256 17.47 13.11 12.16
N ALA A 257 17.62 11.89 12.69
CA ALA A 257 16.74 10.76 12.39
C ALA A 257 15.27 11.02 12.83
N ILE A 258 15.04 11.88 13.82
CA ILE A 258 13.69 12.25 14.27
C ILE A 258 12.95 13.01 13.17
N PHE A 259 13.63 13.95 12.49
CA PHE A 259 13.03 14.75 11.43
C PHE A 259 12.88 13.97 10.12
N GLU A 260 13.78 13.02 9.83
CA GLU A 260 13.56 12.06 8.73
C GLU A 260 12.31 11.22 8.94
N LYS A 261 12.13 10.70 10.16
CA LYS A 261 10.93 9.96 10.53
C LYS A 261 9.70 10.87 10.41
N ALA A 262 9.78 12.11 10.88
CA ALA A 262 8.67 13.06 10.78
C ALA A 262 8.26 13.29 9.32
N LEU A 263 9.21 13.56 8.42
CA LEU A 263 8.93 13.74 6.98
C LEU A 263 8.33 12.47 6.34
N THR A 264 8.86 11.30 6.69
CA THR A 264 8.38 10.00 6.19
C THR A 264 6.95 9.70 6.63
N GLU A 265 6.59 10.03 7.87
CA GLU A 265 5.22 9.87 8.36
C GLU A 265 4.29 10.97 7.81
N SER A 266 4.77 12.21 7.69
CA SER A 266 4.05 13.32 7.07
C SER A 266 3.67 13.02 5.63
N GLU A 267 4.54 12.44 4.80
CA GLU A 267 4.24 12.12 3.40
C GLU A 267 2.99 11.24 3.22
N LYS A 268 2.67 10.41 4.22
CA LYS A 268 1.52 9.49 4.19
C LYS A 268 0.19 10.19 4.43
N VAL A 269 0.22 11.37 5.06
CA VAL A 269 -0.99 12.03 5.60
C VAL A 269 -1.16 13.43 5.05
N PHE A 270 -0.07 14.16 4.81
CA PHE A 270 -0.08 15.53 4.30
C PHE A 270 -0.58 15.53 2.87
N TRP A 271 -1.58 16.36 2.62
CA TRP A 271 -2.20 16.44 1.32
C TRP A 271 -1.31 17.15 0.31
N HIS A 272 -0.39 18.02 0.71
CA HIS A 272 0.34 18.87 -0.23
C HIS A 272 1.85 18.62 -0.23
N LEU A 273 2.34 17.76 0.66
CA LEU A 273 3.75 17.39 0.74
C LEU A 273 4.12 16.31 -0.28
N SER A 274 5.27 16.47 -0.93
CA SER A 274 5.83 15.48 -1.85
C SER A 274 7.36 15.44 -1.80
N PHE A 275 7.94 14.29 -2.16
CA PHE A 275 9.38 14.09 -2.31
C PHE A 275 9.73 13.75 -3.77
N ASP A 276 10.72 14.44 -4.34
CA ASP A 276 11.15 14.24 -5.73
C ASP A 276 12.37 13.30 -5.90
N GLY A 277 12.83 12.69 -4.80
CA GLY A 277 14.07 11.91 -4.74
C GLY A 277 15.27 12.66 -4.15
N GLY A 278 15.20 13.97 -3.96
CA GLY A 278 16.24 14.77 -3.30
C GLY A 278 15.75 15.92 -2.42
N ARG A 279 14.54 16.42 -2.65
CA ARG A 279 13.94 17.56 -1.95
C ARG A 279 12.47 17.29 -1.60
N TRP A 280 12.10 17.76 -0.42
CA TRP A 280 10.72 17.85 0.03
C TRP A 280 10.12 19.18 -0.41
N ARG A 281 8.88 19.17 -0.89
CA ARG A 281 8.17 20.38 -1.33
C ARG A 281 6.68 20.32 -1.03
N PHE A 282 6.11 21.47 -0.70
CA PHE A 282 4.67 21.69 -0.70
C PHE A 282 4.22 22.16 -2.09
N ASN A 283 3.24 21.47 -2.66
CA ASN A 283 2.59 21.83 -3.90
C ASN A 283 1.13 22.25 -3.62
N ILE A 284 0.59 23.13 -4.46
CA ILE A 284 -0.85 23.46 -4.40
C ILE A 284 -1.70 22.22 -4.72
N GLU A 285 -1.20 21.35 -5.60
CA GLU A 285 -1.90 20.13 -5.96
C GLU A 285 -1.81 19.06 -4.86
N PRO A 286 -2.90 18.32 -4.59
CA PRO A 286 -2.89 17.32 -3.54
C PRO A 286 -2.17 16.02 -3.95
N ASN A 287 -1.60 15.34 -2.96
CA ASN A 287 -0.87 14.09 -3.00
C ASN A 287 -1.88 12.95 -3.03
N VAL A 288 -1.84 12.20 -4.14
CA VAL A 288 -2.75 11.06 -4.37
C VAL A 288 -2.66 10.03 -3.24
N ASN A 289 -1.48 9.75 -2.68
CA ASN A 289 -1.34 8.78 -1.60
C ASN A 289 -2.12 9.20 -0.35
N ALA A 290 -2.05 10.48 0.03
CA ALA A 290 -2.74 11.02 1.19
C ALA A 290 -4.27 11.07 0.98
N ILE A 291 -4.72 11.41 -0.25
CA ILE A 291 -6.14 11.30 -0.62
C ILE A 291 -6.61 9.86 -0.42
N ILE A 292 -5.88 8.88 -0.97
CA ILE A 292 -6.25 7.46 -0.86
C ILE A 292 -6.23 6.99 0.59
N GLU A 293 -5.24 7.38 1.40
CA GLU A 293 -5.19 6.98 2.81
C GLU A 293 -6.37 7.55 3.62
N THR A 294 -6.78 8.78 3.29
CA THR A 294 -7.99 9.38 3.86
C THR A 294 -9.24 8.60 3.41
N GLU A 295 -9.34 8.27 2.13
CA GLU A 295 -10.46 7.46 1.61
C GLU A 295 -10.51 6.07 2.24
N LYS A 296 -9.36 5.43 2.51
CA LYS A 296 -9.30 4.13 3.18
C LYS A 296 -10.00 4.17 4.55
N ARG A 297 -9.90 5.28 5.30
CA ARG A 297 -10.57 5.43 6.60
C ARG A 297 -12.09 5.42 6.50
N ASN A 298 -12.63 5.83 5.34
CA ASN A 298 -14.07 5.83 5.05
C ASN A 298 -14.59 4.47 4.55
N VAL A 299 -13.70 3.51 4.26
CA VAL A 299 -14.09 2.19 3.75
C VAL A 299 -14.53 1.28 4.89
N ALA A 300 -15.80 0.87 4.89
CA ALA A 300 -16.36 -0.06 5.85
C ALA A 300 -15.72 -1.46 5.76
N ASN A 301 -15.50 -2.11 6.91
CA ASN A 301 -14.91 -3.46 6.97
C ASN A 301 -15.74 -4.53 6.22
N THR A 302 -17.06 -4.36 6.12
CA THR A 302 -17.93 -5.24 5.33
C THR A 302 -17.66 -5.15 3.84
N ALA A 303 -17.36 -3.95 3.33
CA ALA A 303 -16.96 -3.75 1.94
C ALA A 303 -15.57 -4.37 1.67
N VAL A 304 -14.65 -4.26 2.63
CA VAL A 304 -13.33 -4.93 2.54
C VAL A 304 -13.50 -6.45 2.44
N ALA A 305 -14.33 -7.06 3.30
CA ALA A 305 -14.59 -8.50 3.25
C ALA A 305 -15.16 -8.94 1.89
N ALA A 306 -16.18 -8.24 1.36
CA ALA A 306 -16.76 -8.54 0.07
C ALA A 306 -15.76 -8.39 -1.10
N MET A 307 -14.86 -7.40 -1.02
CA MET A 307 -13.80 -7.22 -2.01
C MET A 307 -12.77 -8.34 -1.94
N VAL A 308 -12.33 -8.73 -0.73
CA VAL A 308 -11.41 -9.85 -0.54
C VAL A 308 -11.99 -11.15 -1.11
N ASP A 309 -13.27 -11.45 -0.83
CA ASP A 309 -13.96 -12.61 -1.40
C ASP A 309 -13.97 -12.58 -2.94
N THR A 310 -14.23 -11.42 -3.52
CA THR A 310 -14.22 -11.22 -4.97
C THR A 310 -12.82 -11.46 -5.55
N LEU A 311 -11.79 -10.93 -4.90
CA LEU A 311 -10.39 -11.10 -5.33
C LEU A 311 -9.97 -12.57 -5.27
N ILE A 312 -10.32 -13.29 -4.19
CA ILE A 312 -10.01 -14.72 -4.03
C ILE A 312 -10.72 -15.55 -5.11
N ARG A 313 -12.03 -15.31 -5.34
CA ARG A 313 -12.80 -16.03 -6.36
C ARG A 313 -12.26 -15.81 -7.77
N ASN A 314 -11.79 -14.60 -8.07
CA ASN A 314 -11.17 -14.28 -9.35
C ASN A 314 -9.79 -14.93 -9.49
N ALA A 315 -9.01 -14.98 -8.41
CA ALA A 315 -7.69 -15.62 -8.42
C ALA A 315 -7.81 -17.14 -8.58
N PHE A 316 -8.79 -17.77 -7.95
CA PHE A 316 -9.06 -19.21 -8.02
C PHE A 316 -10.24 -19.54 -8.93
N ALA A 317 -10.24 -19.03 -10.16
CA ALA A 317 -11.23 -19.43 -11.16
C ALA A 317 -11.04 -20.90 -11.60
N ASN A 318 -12.09 -21.52 -12.15
CA ASN A 318 -11.98 -22.82 -12.80
C ASN A 318 -11.00 -22.74 -13.97
N ASP A 319 -9.98 -23.59 -14.00
CA ASP A 319 -8.97 -23.54 -15.05
C ASP A 319 -8.31 -24.90 -15.29
N GLY A 320 -7.86 -25.12 -16.53
CA GLY A 320 -7.09 -26.29 -16.93
C GLY A 320 -7.80 -27.62 -16.70
N GLY A 321 -9.12 -27.64 -16.46
CA GLY A 321 -9.92 -28.83 -16.07
C GLY A 321 -10.00 -29.09 -14.55
N ALA A 322 -9.51 -28.18 -13.72
CA ALA A 322 -9.70 -28.19 -12.27
C ALA A 322 -10.90 -27.30 -11.89
N LYS A 323 -11.69 -27.73 -10.90
CA LYS A 323 -12.83 -26.97 -10.37
C LYS A 323 -12.46 -26.34 -9.03
N ALA A 324 -12.62 -25.04 -8.89
CA ALA A 324 -12.41 -24.37 -7.63
C ALA A 324 -13.67 -24.43 -6.75
N VAL A 325 -13.49 -24.81 -5.49
CA VAL A 325 -14.53 -24.84 -4.46
C VAL A 325 -14.16 -23.79 -3.42
N HIS A 326 -14.92 -22.70 -3.38
CA HIS A 326 -14.59 -21.55 -2.54
C HIS A 326 -15.32 -21.62 -1.20
N PHE A 327 -14.57 -21.45 -0.12
CA PHE A 327 -15.05 -21.26 1.23
C PHE A 327 -16.02 -22.36 1.69
N PRO A 328 -15.71 -23.67 1.50
CA PRO A 328 -16.64 -24.70 1.95
C PRO A 328 -16.74 -24.71 3.47
N SER A 329 -17.97 -24.76 3.97
CA SER A 329 -18.22 -24.84 5.42
C SER A 329 -17.85 -26.20 6.02
N GLY A 330 -17.63 -27.21 5.18
CA GLY A 330 -17.31 -28.56 5.61
C GLY A 330 -17.29 -29.58 4.46
N PRO A 331 -17.19 -30.88 4.78
CA PRO A 331 -17.07 -31.96 3.78
C PRO A 331 -18.27 -32.09 2.84
N ALA A 332 -19.45 -31.61 3.24
CA ALA A 332 -20.68 -31.71 2.46
C ALA A 332 -20.65 -30.87 1.17
N GLU A 333 -19.91 -29.77 1.16
CA GLU A 333 -19.80 -28.85 0.01
C GLU A 333 -18.69 -29.26 -0.97
N VAL A 334 -17.84 -30.22 -0.58
CA VAL A 334 -16.79 -30.79 -1.44
C VAL A 334 -17.30 -32.08 -2.07
N HIS A 335 -17.91 -31.98 -3.25
CA HIS A 335 -18.46 -33.11 -4.00
C HIS A 335 -17.42 -34.25 -4.20
N ASP A 336 -17.86 -35.49 -4.08
CA ASP A 336 -17.03 -36.70 -4.28
C ASP A 336 -17.22 -37.25 -5.69
N GLU A 337 -16.40 -36.81 -6.64
CA GLU A 337 -16.50 -37.17 -8.06
C GLU A 337 -15.10 -37.21 -8.70
N ALA A 338 -14.92 -38.01 -9.74
CA ALA A 338 -13.65 -38.06 -10.48
C ALA A 338 -13.33 -36.70 -11.14
N GLY A 339 -12.24 -36.07 -10.70
CA GLY A 339 -11.77 -34.78 -11.21
C GLY A 339 -11.09 -33.95 -10.12
N LEU A 340 -10.21 -33.04 -10.54
CA LEU A 340 -9.43 -32.23 -9.61
C LEU A 340 -10.27 -31.07 -9.06
N ARG A 341 -10.26 -30.93 -7.74
CA ARG A 341 -10.88 -29.84 -6.99
C ARG A 341 -9.82 -29.06 -6.24
N VAL A 342 -9.79 -27.76 -6.44
CA VAL A 342 -8.99 -26.83 -5.64
C VAL A 342 -9.92 -26.19 -4.62
N VAL A 343 -9.84 -26.68 -3.39
CA VAL A 343 -10.64 -26.22 -2.26
C VAL A 343 -9.93 -25.02 -1.63
N VAL A 344 -10.54 -23.85 -1.69
CA VAL A 344 -9.97 -22.60 -1.18
C VAL A 344 -10.63 -22.26 0.14
N LEU A 345 -9.86 -22.25 1.22
CA LEU A 345 -10.38 -22.09 2.58
C LEU A 345 -10.67 -20.62 2.92
N ASP A 346 -11.66 -20.39 3.78
CA ASP A 346 -11.96 -19.06 4.30
C ASP A 346 -10.89 -18.65 5.33
N TYR A 347 -10.29 -17.47 5.13
CA TYR A 347 -9.26 -16.90 5.99
C TYR A 347 -9.74 -16.59 7.42
N ASN A 348 -11.05 -16.51 7.65
CA ASN A 348 -11.62 -16.35 8.99
C ASN A 348 -11.82 -17.68 9.71
N VAL A 349 -11.80 -18.81 8.99
CA VAL A 349 -12.09 -20.15 9.54
C VAL A 349 -10.82 -20.95 9.71
N VAL A 350 -9.94 -20.96 8.70
CA VAL A 350 -8.69 -21.71 8.71
C VAL A 350 -7.59 -20.85 8.11
N ALA A 351 -6.53 -20.63 8.89
CA ALA A 351 -5.27 -20.06 8.44
C ALA A 351 -4.11 -20.82 9.10
N VAL A 352 -2.92 -20.76 8.50
CA VAL A 352 -1.71 -21.38 9.04
C VAL A 352 -0.59 -20.35 9.12
N THR A 353 0.30 -20.57 10.08
CA THR A 353 1.58 -19.84 10.14
C THR A 353 2.65 -20.63 9.40
N GLN A 354 3.71 -19.95 8.97
CA GLN A 354 4.82 -20.61 8.27
C GLN A 354 5.45 -21.75 9.09
N LYS A 355 5.51 -21.62 10.43
CA LYS A 355 6.05 -22.68 11.32
C LYS A 355 5.09 -23.84 11.54
N GLY A 356 3.78 -23.60 11.44
CA GLY A 356 2.74 -24.61 11.65
C GLY A 356 2.28 -25.32 10.38
N ALA A 357 2.67 -24.81 9.20
CA ALA A 357 2.12 -25.25 7.92
C ALA A 357 2.42 -26.72 7.56
N GLU A 358 3.50 -27.32 8.07
CA GLU A 358 3.80 -28.74 7.82
C GLU A 358 2.72 -29.70 8.34
N GLN A 359 2.02 -29.32 9.43
CA GLN A 359 0.91 -30.09 9.96
C GLN A 359 -0.41 -29.56 9.39
N PRO A 360 -1.18 -30.38 8.65
CA PRO A 360 -2.42 -29.91 8.06
C PRO A 360 -3.48 -29.61 9.13
N PRO A 361 -4.27 -28.53 8.96
CA PRO A 361 -5.41 -28.26 9.82
C PRO A 361 -6.42 -29.42 9.85
N ALA A 362 -7.01 -29.68 11.03
CA ALA A 362 -7.98 -30.76 11.20
C ALA A 362 -9.18 -30.68 10.24
N ALA A 363 -9.63 -29.46 9.92
CA ALA A 363 -10.73 -29.24 8.99
C ALA A 363 -10.45 -29.77 7.57
N ILE A 364 -9.22 -29.59 7.05
CA ILE A 364 -8.88 -30.09 5.70
C ILE A 364 -8.66 -31.60 5.69
N VAL A 365 -8.16 -32.18 6.78
CA VAL A 365 -8.07 -33.64 6.95
C VAL A 365 -9.48 -34.25 6.97
N GLU A 366 -10.42 -33.63 7.67
CA GLU A 366 -11.82 -34.09 7.69
C GLU A 366 -12.48 -34.00 6.30
N MET A 367 -12.24 -32.90 5.56
CA MET A 367 -12.73 -32.76 4.18
C MET A 367 -12.10 -33.78 3.21
N LEU A 368 -10.85 -34.19 3.45
CA LEU A 368 -10.19 -35.25 2.68
C LEU A 368 -10.80 -36.62 2.96
N ASP A 369 -11.14 -36.92 4.23
CA ASP A 369 -11.58 -38.24 4.65
C ASP A 369 -13.08 -38.48 4.47
N LYS A 370 -13.90 -37.42 4.53
CA LYS A 370 -15.37 -37.52 4.54
C LYS A 370 -16.04 -36.78 3.40
N VAL A 371 -17.29 -37.17 3.12
CA VAL A 371 -18.22 -36.48 2.22
C VAL A 371 -19.64 -36.49 2.80
N GLY A 372 -20.41 -35.46 2.46
CA GLY A 372 -21.83 -35.35 2.81
C GLY A 372 -22.07 -35.04 4.29
N SER A 373 -23.31 -34.71 4.64
CA SER A 373 -23.66 -34.32 6.01
C SER A 373 -23.56 -35.48 7.02
N VAL A 374 -23.61 -36.72 6.54
CA VAL A 374 -23.51 -37.95 7.36
C VAL A 374 -22.05 -38.37 7.58
N GLY A 375 -21.11 -37.79 6.84
CA GLY A 375 -19.68 -38.07 7.01
C GLY A 375 -19.23 -39.43 6.46
N SER A 376 -19.80 -39.86 5.34
CA SER A 376 -19.38 -41.09 4.67
C SER A 376 -17.93 -40.99 4.18
N PRO A 377 -17.16 -42.08 4.12
CA PRO A 377 -15.79 -42.05 3.62
C PRO A 377 -15.73 -41.52 2.18
N ARG A 378 -14.82 -40.60 1.90
CA ARG A 378 -14.58 -40.07 0.54
C ARG A 378 -13.95 -41.14 -0.34
N THR A 379 -14.50 -41.32 -1.54
CA THR A 379 -13.97 -42.25 -2.55
C THR A 379 -12.82 -41.59 -3.33
N TYR A 380 -13.06 -40.43 -3.93
CA TYR A 380 -12.13 -39.74 -4.82
C TYR A 380 -11.14 -38.84 -4.05
N ARG A 381 -10.46 -39.42 -3.06
CA ARG A 381 -9.54 -38.69 -2.17
C ARG A 381 -8.39 -38.02 -2.91
N ASN A 382 -7.88 -38.66 -3.97
CA ASN A 382 -6.76 -38.12 -4.75
C ASN A 382 -7.14 -36.89 -5.59
N GLY A 383 -8.43 -36.59 -5.72
CA GLY A 383 -8.95 -35.46 -6.50
C GLY A 383 -9.11 -34.15 -5.72
N VAL A 384 -8.75 -34.09 -4.43
CA VAL A 384 -8.98 -32.91 -3.60
C VAL A 384 -7.66 -32.28 -3.16
N VAL A 385 -7.46 -31.01 -3.50
CA VAL A 385 -6.29 -30.20 -3.13
C VAL A 385 -6.78 -28.96 -2.41
N PHE A 386 -6.08 -28.53 -1.36
CA PHE A 386 -6.49 -27.42 -0.51
C PHE A 386 -5.54 -26.23 -0.64
N ALA A 387 -6.09 -25.03 -0.79
CA ALA A 387 -5.37 -23.77 -0.70
C ALA A 387 -5.76 -23.06 0.60
N VAL A 388 -4.79 -22.92 1.50
CA VAL A 388 -4.98 -22.39 2.86
C VAL A 388 -4.24 -21.05 2.97
N PRO A 389 -4.85 -20.04 3.59
CA PRO A 389 -4.22 -18.74 3.77
C PRO A 389 -3.13 -18.76 4.85
N ASP A 390 -2.09 -17.97 4.62
CA ASP A 390 -1.08 -17.59 5.59
C ASP A 390 -1.65 -16.50 6.52
N GLU A 391 -1.62 -16.77 7.82
CA GLU A 391 -2.21 -15.91 8.86
C GLU A 391 -1.60 -14.50 8.86
N GLU A 392 -0.30 -14.38 8.65
CA GLU A 392 0.42 -13.09 8.70
C GLU A 392 0.10 -12.21 7.48
N GLN A 393 -0.32 -12.82 6.36
CA GLN A 393 -0.67 -12.11 5.13
C GLN A 393 -2.14 -11.66 5.07
N VAL A 394 -3.00 -12.11 5.99
CA VAL A 394 -4.44 -11.78 5.97
C VAL A 394 -4.67 -10.27 6.11
N GLU A 395 -4.03 -9.62 7.08
CA GLU A 395 -4.20 -8.17 7.30
C GLU A 395 -3.59 -7.35 6.15
N VAL A 396 -2.49 -7.84 5.56
CA VAL A 396 -1.90 -7.23 4.36
C VAL A 396 -2.88 -7.30 3.18
N LEU A 397 -3.51 -8.46 2.96
CA LEU A 397 -4.53 -8.63 1.91
C LEU A 397 -5.72 -7.68 2.13
N LYS A 398 -6.23 -7.57 3.37
CA LYS A 398 -7.30 -6.64 3.72
C LYS A 398 -6.91 -5.18 3.47
N ASP A 399 -5.69 -4.78 3.83
CA ASP A 399 -5.20 -3.42 3.57
C ASP A 399 -5.10 -3.13 2.07
N ARG A 400 -4.57 -4.07 1.27
CA ARG A 400 -4.52 -3.90 -0.20
C ARG A 400 -5.91 -3.86 -0.84
N ALA A 401 -6.85 -4.66 -0.34
CA ALA A 401 -8.24 -4.58 -0.77
C ALA A 401 -8.88 -3.23 -0.40
N ARG A 402 -8.59 -2.70 0.79
CA ARG A 402 -9.06 -1.37 1.23
C ARG A 402 -8.51 -0.26 0.35
N ALA A 403 -7.21 -0.29 0.02
CA ALA A 403 -6.59 0.65 -0.90
C ALA A 403 -7.20 0.56 -2.32
N LEU A 404 -7.50 -0.65 -2.80
CA LEU A 404 -8.18 -0.84 -4.08
C LEU A 404 -9.58 -0.22 -4.08
N ILE A 405 -10.39 -0.47 -3.03
CA ILE A 405 -11.73 0.15 -2.89
C ILE A 405 -11.61 1.68 -2.88
N ALA A 406 -10.72 2.23 -2.05
CA ALA A 406 -10.50 3.67 -1.95
C ALA A 406 -10.12 4.28 -3.31
N SER A 407 -9.21 3.64 -4.03
CA SER A 407 -8.80 4.12 -5.36
C SER A 407 -9.89 3.99 -6.42
N ASN A 408 -10.72 2.93 -6.36
CA ASN A 408 -11.87 2.77 -7.26
C ASN A 408 -12.93 3.83 -6.98
N ASN A 409 -13.23 4.11 -5.71
CA ASN A 409 -14.17 5.15 -5.32
C ASN A 409 -13.71 6.51 -5.87
N LEU A 410 -12.44 6.86 -5.66
CA LEU A 410 -11.85 8.10 -6.18
C LEU A 410 -11.87 8.16 -7.71
N ALA A 411 -11.50 7.06 -8.39
CA ALA A 411 -11.49 6.98 -9.84
C ALA A 411 -12.90 7.05 -10.46
N SER A 412 -13.93 6.61 -9.73
CA SER A 412 -15.33 6.66 -10.17
C SER A 412 -16.02 8.00 -9.91
N ASP A 413 -15.50 8.81 -8.97
CA ASP A 413 -16.05 10.11 -8.61
C ASP A 413 -15.63 11.18 -9.63
N THR A 414 -16.39 11.29 -10.72
CA THR A 414 -16.10 12.23 -11.80
C THR A 414 -16.15 13.69 -11.32
N ALA A 415 -17.05 14.03 -10.39
CA ALA A 415 -17.18 15.39 -9.88
C ALA A 415 -15.92 15.81 -9.11
N ARG A 416 -15.41 14.93 -8.25
CA ARG A 416 -14.16 15.17 -7.53
C ARG A 416 -12.94 15.17 -8.44
N LEU A 417 -12.86 14.26 -9.41
CA LEU A 417 -11.75 14.23 -10.37
C LEU A 417 -11.67 15.50 -11.22
N THR A 418 -12.81 16.12 -11.57
CA THR A 418 -12.80 17.39 -12.33
C THR A 418 -12.25 18.58 -11.54
N GLN A 419 -12.17 18.49 -10.21
CA GLN A 419 -11.54 19.49 -9.36
C GLN A 419 -10.01 19.37 -9.36
N PHE A 420 -9.47 18.24 -9.81
CA PHE A 420 -8.04 18.01 -9.89
C PHE A 420 -7.46 18.40 -11.25
N SER A 421 -6.17 18.77 -11.24
CA SER A 421 -5.41 18.98 -12.47
C SER A 421 -5.26 17.68 -13.28
N ASP A 422 -4.92 17.81 -14.56
CA ASP A 422 -4.69 16.65 -15.43
C ASP A 422 -3.54 15.76 -14.91
N GLU A 423 -2.53 16.36 -14.25
CA GLU A 423 -1.40 15.61 -13.66
C GLU A 423 -1.85 14.74 -12.48
N VAL A 424 -2.63 15.30 -11.55
CA VAL A 424 -3.19 14.55 -10.42
C VAL A 424 -4.12 13.44 -10.90
N ARG A 425 -5.00 13.71 -11.88
CA ARG A 425 -5.87 12.68 -12.46
C ARG A 425 -5.07 11.52 -13.04
N LYS A 426 -3.98 11.80 -13.76
CA LYS A 426 -3.08 10.77 -14.29
C LYS A 426 -2.40 9.97 -13.16
N LYS A 427 -1.98 10.60 -12.07
CA LYS A 427 -1.42 9.92 -10.90
C LYS A 427 -2.46 9.01 -10.23
N VAL A 428 -3.73 9.42 -10.12
CA VAL A 428 -4.83 8.58 -9.61
C VAL A 428 -5.03 7.34 -10.50
N GLU A 429 -5.03 7.50 -11.83
CA GLU A 429 -5.16 6.37 -12.75
C GLU A 429 -4.00 5.37 -12.62
N VAL A 430 -2.77 5.86 -12.49
CA VAL A 430 -1.58 5.01 -12.27
C VAL A 430 -1.70 4.26 -10.95
N TYR A 431 -2.03 4.97 -9.87
CA TYR A 431 -2.23 4.36 -8.56
C TYR A 431 -3.32 3.29 -8.59
N ASN A 432 -4.46 3.53 -9.25
CA ASN A 432 -5.55 2.57 -9.34
C ASN A 432 -5.14 1.27 -10.06
N LYS A 433 -4.35 1.37 -11.13
CA LYS A 433 -3.77 0.21 -11.82
C LYS A 433 -2.82 -0.57 -10.92
N GLU A 434 -1.94 0.13 -10.21
CA GLU A 434 -1.02 -0.48 -9.24
C GLU A 434 -1.75 -1.13 -8.07
N ALA A 435 -2.78 -0.49 -7.52
CA ALA A 435 -3.61 -1.04 -6.45
C ALA A 435 -4.31 -2.32 -6.88
N THR A 436 -4.82 -2.37 -8.13
CA THR A 436 -5.44 -3.57 -8.71
C THR A 436 -4.44 -4.73 -8.79
N LEU A 437 -3.23 -4.46 -9.26
CA LEU A 437 -2.16 -5.44 -9.34
C LEU A 437 -1.71 -5.91 -7.95
N ASN A 438 -1.48 -4.97 -7.03
CA ASN A 438 -1.03 -5.25 -5.67
C ASN A 438 -2.05 -6.09 -4.88
N ALA A 439 -3.35 -5.83 -5.06
CA ALA A 439 -4.41 -6.62 -4.45
C ALA A 439 -4.42 -8.07 -4.97
N ARG A 440 -4.21 -8.28 -6.28
CA ARG A 440 -4.09 -9.63 -6.86
C ARG A 440 -2.87 -10.38 -6.32
N ILE A 441 -1.71 -9.72 -6.28
CA ILE A 441 -0.47 -10.30 -5.74
C ILE A 441 -0.65 -10.65 -4.25
N ALA A 442 -1.35 -9.81 -3.49
CA ALA A 442 -1.63 -10.07 -2.08
C ALA A 442 -2.48 -11.34 -1.88
N VAL A 443 -3.42 -11.66 -2.78
CA VAL A 443 -4.16 -12.93 -2.72
C VAL A 443 -3.21 -14.11 -2.89
N THR A 444 -2.35 -14.12 -3.91
CA THR A 444 -1.41 -15.22 -4.13
C THR A 444 -0.42 -15.39 -2.98
N ARG A 445 0.04 -14.28 -2.39
CA ARG A 445 0.91 -14.31 -1.20
C ARG A 445 0.21 -14.85 0.04
N CYS A 446 -1.07 -14.51 0.21
CA CYS A 446 -1.88 -15.00 1.31
C CYS A 446 -2.21 -16.48 1.11
N TYR A 447 -2.73 -16.89 -0.04
CA TYR A 447 -3.10 -18.27 -0.36
C TYR A 447 -1.94 -19.10 -0.92
N LYS A 448 -0.80 -19.08 -0.23
CA LYS A 448 0.41 -19.79 -0.67
C LYS A 448 0.49 -21.24 -0.19
N HIS A 449 -0.21 -21.63 0.87
CA HIS A 449 -0.07 -22.99 1.43
C HIS A 449 -0.98 -23.98 0.70
N ILE A 450 -0.37 -24.91 -0.03
CA ILE A 450 -1.07 -25.95 -0.77
C ILE A 450 -0.88 -27.30 -0.09
N TYR A 451 -2.00 -27.96 0.18
CA TYR A 451 -2.03 -29.32 0.70
C TYR A 451 -2.64 -30.25 -0.33
N PHE A 452 -1.91 -31.30 -0.70
CA PHE A 452 -2.40 -32.29 -1.65
C PHE A 452 -2.20 -33.72 -1.16
N PRO A 453 -3.00 -34.68 -1.64
CA PRO A 453 -3.01 -36.02 -1.07
C PRO A 453 -1.67 -36.75 -1.29
N SER A 454 -1.17 -37.43 -0.27
CA SER A 454 0.09 -38.16 -0.29
C SER A 454 0.00 -39.43 0.56
N GLY A 455 0.96 -40.34 0.42
CA GLY A 455 0.99 -41.59 1.21
C GLY A 455 1.47 -41.43 2.66
N ASP A 456 1.80 -40.22 3.11
CA ASP A 456 2.35 -39.99 4.44
C ASP A 456 1.26 -39.93 5.51
N LYS A 457 1.24 -40.93 6.40
CA LYS A 457 0.29 -40.99 7.51
C LYS A 457 0.58 -39.97 8.60
N ALA A 458 1.83 -39.55 8.77
CA ALA A 458 2.22 -38.64 9.83
C ALA A 458 1.61 -37.24 9.64
N THR A 459 1.32 -36.87 8.39
CA THR A 459 0.70 -35.62 7.99
C THR A 459 -0.75 -35.83 7.52
N GLY A 460 -1.45 -36.83 8.04
CA GLY A 460 -2.86 -37.07 7.71
C GLY A 460 -3.13 -37.29 6.21
N TYR A 461 -2.17 -37.89 5.49
CA TYR A 461 -2.22 -38.10 4.04
C TYR A 461 -2.22 -36.83 3.20
N LEU A 462 -1.71 -35.73 3.74
CA LEU A 462 -1.56 -34.46 3.04
C LEU A 462 -0.10 -34.02 3.04
N ARG A 463 0.45 -33.76 1.86
CA ARG A 463 1.76 -33.12 1.71
C ARG A 463 1.56 -31.62 1.57
N HIS A 464 2.34 -30.86 2.33
CA HIS A 464 2.38 -29.39 2.25
C HIS A 464 3.45 -28.92 1.27
N ARG A 465 3.12 -27.91 0.48
CA ARG A 465 4.06 -27.10 -0.32
C ARG A 465 3.59 -25.66 -0.38
N GLU A 466 4.52 -24.74 -0.63
CA GLU A 466 4.19 -23.34 -0.89
C GLU A 466 4.12 -23.08 -2.40
N LEU A 467 3.13 -22.28 -2.82
CA LEU A 467 3.12 -21.72 -4.16
C LEU A 467 4.29 -20.74 -4.32
N PRO A 468 5.01 -20.79 -5.45
CA PRO A 468 6.01 -19.79 -5.75
C PRO A 468 5.34 -18.41 -5.88
N ALA A 469 6.07 -17.36 -5.48
CA ALA A 469 5.61 -16.00 -5.67
C ALA A 469 5.46 -15.70 -7.18
N GLN A 470 4.26 -15.35 -7.62
CA GLN A 470 4.03 -14.95 -9.00
C GLN A 470 4.76 -13.63 -9.31
N ALA A 471 5.53 -13.64 -10.40
CA ALA A 471 6.22 -12.44 -10.88
C ALA A 471 5.22 -11.43 -11.46
N GLN A 472 5.59 -10.15 -11.43
CA GLN A 472 4.82 -9.08 -12.06
C GLN A 472 4.68 -9.35 -13.57
N GLY A 473 3.44 -9.53 -14.05
CA GLY A 473 3.14 -9.84 -15.45
C GLY A 473 2.75 -11.29 -15.73
N ASP A 474 2.75 -12.17 -14.71
CA ASP A 474 2.16 -13.50 -14.87
C ASP A 474 0.64 -13.39 -15.11
N THR A 475 0.18 -13.97 -16.22
CA THR A 475 -1.24 -13.95 -16.62
C THR A 475 -1.99 -15.16 -16.11
N LYS A 476 -1.27 -16.13 -15.53
CA LYS A 476 -1.86 -17.34 -14.95
C LYS A 476 -2.56 -17.03 -13.64
N ASN A 477 -3.78 -17.54 -13.50
CA ASN A 477 -4.53 -17.48 -12.24
C ASN A 477 -3.92 -18.43 -11.18
N ALA A 478 -4.35 -18.32 -9.93
CA ALA A 478 -3.83 -19.15 -8.85
C ALA A 478 -4.13 -20.65 -9.03
N THR A 479 -5.26 -21.02 -9.65
CA THR A 479 -5.60 -22.42 -9.95
C THR A 479 -4.59 -23.07 -10.90
N SER A 480 -4.15 -22.36 -11.95
CA SER A 480 -3.12 -22.85 -12.86
C SER A 480 -1.74 -22.91 -12.21
N ALA A 481 -1.42 -22.01 -11.27
CA ALA A 481 -0.22 -22.12 -10.44
C ALA A 481 -0.24 -23.38 -9.56
N VAL A 482 -1.39 -23.73 -8.98
CA VAL A 482 -1.58 -25.00 -8.25
C VAL A 482 -1.36 -26.20 -9.19
N LEU A 483 -1.89 -26.16 -10.42
CA LEU A 483 -1.66 -27.24 -11.39
C LEU A 483 -0.17 -27.42 -11.71
N SER A 484 0.56 -26.32 -11.97
CA SER A 484 2.00 -26.37 -12.23
C SER A 484 2.76 -26.90 -11.01
N LEU A 485 2.42 -26.47 -9.79
CA LEU A 485 3.03 -27.01 -8.56
C LEU A 485 2.83 -28.53 -8.44
N LEU A 486 1.63 -29.03 -8.75
CA LEU A 486 1.34 -30.47 -8.70
C LEU A 486 2.07 -31.26 -9.78
N GLU A 487 2.36 -30.65 -10.94
CA GLU A 487 3.22 -31.25 -11.97
C GLU A 487 4.68 -31.28 -11.52
N ASP A 488 5.19 -30.18 -10.95
CA ASP A 488 6.56 -30.06 -10.44
C ASP A 488 6.84 -31.02 -9.26
N GLU A 489 5.84 -31.26 -8.41
CA GLU A 489 5.91 -32.24 -7.31
C GLU A 489 5.64 -33.69 -7.74
N ASP A 490 5.58 -33.96 -9.06
CA ASP A 490 5.31 -35.27 -9.65
C ASP A 490 3.98 -35.88 -9.16
N LYS A 491 3.03 -35.04 -8.73
CA LYS A 491 1.69 -35.48 -8.31
C LYS A 491 0.76 -35.64 -9.50
N ILE A 492 0.85 -34.78 -10.51
CA ILE A 492 0.17 -34.93 -11.80
C ILE A 492 1.13 -35.56 -12.78
N ARG A 493 0.72 -36.68 -13.37
CA ARG A 493 1.52 -37.39 -14.35
C ARG A 493 1.30 -36.83 -15.76
N SER A 494 2.40 -36.45 -16.40
CA SER A 494 2.44 -36.01 -17.80
C SER A 494 3.06 -37.04 -18.76
N SER A 495 3.82 -38.01 -18.24
CA SER A 495 4.54 -39.01 -19.05
C SER A 495 3.77 -40.34 -19.20
N PRO A 496 3.95 -41.05 -20.32
CA PRO A 496 3.41 -42.40 -20.49
C PRO A 496 3.87 -43.38 -19.40
N PHE A 497 3.12 -44.45 -19.20
CA PHE A 497 3.46 -45.54 -18.27
C PHE A 497 3.19 -46.91 -18.90
N THR A 498 3.84 -47.93 -18.35
CA THR A 498 3.74 -49.30 -18.87
C THR A 498 2.42 -49.94 -18.53
N ALA A 499 1.99 -50.89 -19.37
CA ALA A 499 0.82 -51.73 -19.07
C ALA A 499 1.02 -52.51 -17.77
N SER A 500 2.21 -53.09 -17.55
CA SER A 500 2.59 -53.73 -16.29
C SER A 500 2.37 -52.82 -15.06
N TYR A 501 2.77 -51.54 -15.13
CA TYR A 501 2.51 -50.58 -14.05
C TYR A 501 1.01 -50.39 -13.84
N LEU A 502 0.25 -50.15 -14.91
CA LEU A 502 -1.20 -49.96 -14.84
C LEU A 502 -1.89 -51.15 -14.17
N ARG A 503 -1.53 -52.39 -14.53
CA ARG A 503 -2.07 -53.61 -13.91
C ARG A 503 -1.67 -53.75 -12.46
N SER A 504 -0.39 -53.51 -12.14
CA SER A 504 0.11 -53.61 -10.76
C SER A 504 -0.62 -52.69 -9.77
N LYS A 505 -1.16 -51.56 -10.27
CA LYS A 505 -1.90 -50.60 -9.47
C LYS A 505 -3.40 -50.87 -9.46
N THR A 506 -4.00 -51.01 -10.63
CA THR A 506 -5.47 -50.93 -10.76
C THR A 506 -6.18 -52.28 -10.60
N TRP A 507 -5.55 -53.41 -10.93
CA TRP A 507 -6.20 -54.73 -10.93
C TRP A 507 -5.22 -55.89 -10.77
N HIS A 508 -4.26 -55.76 -9.84
CA HIS A 508 -3.18 -56.73 -9.66
C HIS A 508 -3.65 -58.13 -9.21
N ALA A 509 -4.66 -58.20 -8.36
CA ALA A 509 -5.21 -59.44 -7.80
C ALA A 509 -6.46 -59.93 -8.53
N ALA A 510 -7.01 -59.13 -9.46
CA ALA A 510 -8.23 -59.45 -10.19
C ALA A 510 -7.91 -60.00 -11.59
N SER A 511 -8.79 -60.85 -12.09
CA SER A 511 -8.68 -61.43 -13.45
C SER A 511 -9.29 -60.53 -14.54
N SER A 512 -10.09 -59.52 -14.15
CA SER A 512 -10.64 -58.49 -15.02
C SER A 512 -10.89 -57.18 -14.25
N ALA A 513 -10.93 -56.06 -14.96
CA ALA A 513 -11.38 -54.77 -14.43
C ALA A 513 -12.01 -53.92 -15.53
N THR A 514 -13.02 -53.12 -15.17
CA THR A 514 -13.65 -52.17 -16.11
C THR A 514 -12.69 -51.02 -16.43
N THR A 515 -12.70 -50.50 -17.65
CA THR A 515 -11.86 -49.35 -18.01
C THR A 515 -12.25 -48.10 -17.24
N ARG A 516 -13.53 -47.98 -16.84
CA ARG A 516 -13.95 -46.92 -15.91
C ARG A 516 -13.30 -47.05 -14.54
N SER A 517 -13.33 -48.24 -13.92
CA SER A 517 -12.68 -48.45 -12.61
C SER A 517 -11.18 -48.22 -12.67
N ILE A 518 -10.53 -48.57 -13.79
CA ILE A 518 -9.12 -48.28 -14.03
C ILE A 518 -8.87 -46.77 -14.06
N ALA A 519 -9.70 -46.00 -14.77
CA ALA A 519 -9.57 -44.54 -14.83
C ALA A 519 -9.85 -43.88 -13.47
N ASP A 520 -10.87 -44.35 -12.74
CA ASP A 520 -11.26 -43.84 -11.43
C ASP A 520 -10.23 -44.15 -10.33
N PHE A 521 -9.45 -45.21 -10.49
CA PHE A 521 -8.41 -45.60 -9.53
C PHE A 521 -7.39 -44.47 -9.29
N PHE A 522 -6.99 -43.76 -10.36
CA PHE A 522 -6.05 -42.62 -10.27
C PHE A 522 -6.61 -41.43 -9.48
N TRP A 523 -7.93 -41.36 -9.31
CA TRP A 523 -8.61 -40.36 -8.49
C TRP A 523 -8.94 -40.87 -7.07
N THR A 524 -8.89 -42.18 -6.85
CA THR A 524 -9.27 -42.84 -5.59
C THR A 524 -8.07 -43.07 -4.68
N ASP A 525 -6.97 -43.62 -5.21
CA ASP A 525 -5.77 -43.91 -4.44
C ASP A 525 -4.90 -42.64 -4.31
N HIS A 526 -4.89 -42.07 -3.10
CA HIS A 526 -4.15 -40.85 -2.78
C HIS A 526 -2.62 -41.03 -2.74
N THR A 527 -2.13 -42.27 -2.77
CA THR A 527 -0.69 -42.57 -2.72
C THR A 527 -0.01 -42.50 -4.08
N ILE A 528 -0.80 -42.46 -5.17
CA ILE A 528 -0.29 -42.46 -6.55
C ILE A 528 -0.50 -41.11 -7.23
N GLN A 529 0.09 -41.00 -8.42
CA GLN A 529 -0.02 -39.83 -9.28
C GLN A 529 -1.42 -39.75 -9.92
N ILE A 530 -1.90 -38.53 -10.13
CA ILE A 530 -3.14 -38.26 -10.84
C ILE A 530 -2.86 -38.33 -12.35
N VAL A 531 -3.67 -39.07 -13.08
CA VAL A 531 -3.63 -39.11 -14.55
C VAL A 531 -4.83 -38.34 -15.09
N ARG A 532 -4.58 -37.09 -15.49
CA ARG A 532 -5.61 -36.19 -16.01
C ARG A 532 -5.92 -36.41 -17.48
N ASN A 533 -4.90 -36.79 -18.25
CA ASN A 533 -5.01 -37.07 -19.67
C ASN A 533 -5.45 -38.53 -19.91
N PRO A 534 -6.69 -38.80 -20.36
CA PRO A 534 -7.17 -40.16 -20.57
C PRO A 534 -6.39 -40.93 -21.64
N ASN A 535 -5.68 -40.22 -22.54
CA ASN A 535 -4.89 -40.84 -23.59
C ASN A 535 -3.73 -41.66 -23.01
N LEU A 536 -3.13 -41.25 -21.88
CA LEU A 536 -2.05 -42.01 -21.23
C LEU A 536 -2.54 -43.38 -20.75
N ILE A 537 -3.77 -43.44 -20.21
CA ILE A 537 -4.42 -44.69 -19.81
C ILE A 537 -4.76 -45.52 -21.06
N ARG A 538 -5.28 -44.88 -22.11
CA ARG A 538 -5.63 -45.54 -23.38
C ARG A 538 -4.41 -46.22 -24.00
N GLU A 539 -3.28 -45.51 -24.09
CA GLU A 539 -2.02 -46.03 -24.62
C GLU A 539 -1.49 -47.22 -23.81
N ALA A 540 -1.57 -47.15 -22.48
CA ALA A 540 -1.18 -48.25 -21.61
C ALA A 540 -2.07 -49.50 -21.82
N ILE A 541 -3.39 -49.33 -22.00
CA ILE A 541 -4.29 -50.45 -22.32
C ILE A 541 -3.96 -51.04 -23.69
N VAL A 542 -3.75 -50.20 -24.71
CA VAL A 542 -3.34 -50.66 -26.06
C VAL A 542 -2.04 -51.45 -26.00
N ASN A 543 -1.05 -50.97 -25.24
CA ASN A 543 0.21 -51.66 -25.05
C ASN A 543 0.03 -53.01 -24.35
N GLY A 544 -0.82 -53.08 -23.33
CA GLY A 544 -1.12 -54.33 -22.63
C GLY A 544 -1.79 -55.38 -23.51
N VAL A 545 -2.74 -54.97 -24.35
CA VAL A 545 -3.37 -55.87 -25.34
C VAL A 545 -2.36 -56.34 -26.39
N LYS A 546 -1.47 -55.44 -26.84
CA LYS A 546 -0.48 -55.75 -27.88
C LYS A 546 0.64 -56.65 -27.39
N ASN A 547 1.19 -56.36 -26.21
CA ASN A 547 2.48 -56.90 -25.77
C ASN A 547 2.39 -57.77 -24.50
N GLU A 548 1.33 -57.66 -23.69
CA GLU A 548 1.21 -58.34 -22.40
C GLU A 548 0.08 -59.38 -22.33
N ASN A 549 -0.43 -59.81 -23.50
CA ASN A 549 -1.51 -60.81 -23.62
C ASN A 549 -2.80 -60.45 -22.87
N TRP A 550 -3.12 -59.16 -22.78
CA TRP A 550 -4.43 -58.73 -22.28
C TRP A 550 -5.50 -58.86 -23.34
N VAL A 551 -6.73 -59.00 -22.89
CA VAL A 551 -7.92 -59.03 -23.75
C VAL A 551 -8.81 -57.86 -23.35
N TYR A 552 -9.22 -57.07 -24.32
CA TYR A 552 -10.22 -56.02 -24.12
C TYR A 552 -11.56 -56.50 -24.65
N TYR A 553 -12.60 -56.38 -23.84
CA TYR A 553 -13.96 -56.75 -24.19
C TYR A 553 -14.90 -55.57 -23.97
N ASP A 554 -15.68 -55.22 -24.98
CA ASP A 554 -16.73 -54.22 -24.89
C ASP A 554 -18.09 -54.91 -24.94
N ALA A 555 -18.79 -54.92 -23.80
CA ALA A 555 -20.09 -55.58 -23.67
C ALA A 555 -21.18 -54.90 -24.49
N SER A 556 -21.07 -53.59 -24.77
CA SER A 556 -22.07 -52.85 -25.54
C SER A 556 -22.06 -53.24 -27.03
N THR A 557 -20.87 -53.50 -27.57
CA THR A 557 -20.69 -53.89 -28.97
C THR A 557 -20.50 -55.39 -29.16
N GLY A 558 -20.26 -56.13 -28.06
CA GLY A 558 -19.92 -57.55 -28.08
C GLY A 558 -18.57 -57.84 -28.75
N LYS A 559 -17.70 -56.82 -28.89
CA LYS A 559 -16.41 -56.95 -29.58
C LYS A 559 -15.30 -57.30 -28.60
N THR A 560 -14.46 -58.23 -29.02
CA THR A 560 -13.26 -58.67 -28.28
C THR A 560 -12.02 -58.33 -29.09
N TYR A 561 -11.08 -57.64 -28.45
CA TYR A 561 -9.82 -57.21 -29.02
C TYR A 561 -8.66 -57.93 -28.32
N THR A 562 -7.82 -58.59 -29.13
CA THR A 562 -6.59 -59.26 -28.73
C THR A 562 -5.43 -58.70 -29.56
N SER A 563 -4.19 -59.14 -29.30
CA SER A 563 -3.02 -58.76 -30.11
C SER A 563 -3.18 -59.03 -31.61
N SER A 564 -4.01 -60.01 -32.01
CA SER A 564 -4.28 -60.34 -33.41
C SER A 564 -5.50 -59.63 -34.02
N THR A 565 -6.38 -59.01 -33.21
CA THR A 565 -7.60 -58.34 -33.67
C THR A 565 -7.64 -56.83 -33.39
N MET A 566 -6.48 -56.18 -33.29
CA MET A 566 -6.36 -54.75 -32.91
C MET A 566 -6.76 -53.73 -33.99
N ALA A 567 -7.18 -54.16 -35.19
CA ALA A 567 -7.52 -53.23 -36.26
C ALA A 567 -8.72 -52.33 -35.85
N GLY A 568 -8.52 -51.01 -35.86
CA GLY A 568 -9.54 -50.05 -35.43
C GLY A 568 -9.81 -50.06 -33.91
N PHE A 569 -8.92 -50.64 -33.09
CA PHE A 569 -9.05 -50.66 -31.64
C PHE A 569 -8.73 -49.29 -31.04
N SER A 570 -9.71 -48.71 -30.35
CA SER A 570 -9.55 -47.49 -29.57
C SER A 570 -10.28 -47.67 -28.24
N PRO A 571 -9.57 -47.98 -27.13
CA PRO A 571 -10.23 -48.22 -25.86
C PRO A 571 -10.91 -46.96 -25.33
N GLU A 572 -12.15 -47.12 -24.89
CA GLU A 572 -12.91 -46.08 -24.21
C GLU A 572 -13.02 -46.38 -22.70
N MET A 573 -13.07 -45.34 -21.87
CA MET A 573 -13.16 -45.45 -20.41
C MET A 573 -14.63 -45.51 -19.98
N LYS A 574 -15.24 -46.68 -20.11
CA LYS A 574 -16.67 -46.89 -19.85
C LYS A 574 -16.91 -48.02 -18.85
N PRO A 575 -18.08 -48.06 -18.19
CA PRO A 575 -18.42 -49.12 -17.23
C PRO A 575 -18.65 -50.50 -17.87
N ASP A 576 -18.99 -50.54 -19.16
CA ASP A 576 -19.31 -51.73 -19.95
C ASP A 576 -18.11 -52.29 -20.76
N ALA A 577 -16.97 -51.62 -20.67
CA ALA A 577 -15.72 -52.05 -21.26
C ALA A 577 -14.77 -52.62 -20.19
N GLU A 578 -14.21 -53.80 -20.44
CA GLU A 578 -13.32 -54.49 -19.52
C GLU A 578 -11.98 -54.85 -20.16
N VAL A 579 -10.93 -54.82 -19.34
CA VAL A 579 -9.63 -55.43 -19.63
C VAL A 579 -9.50 -56.65 -18.75
N MET A 580 -9.05 -57.77 -19.31
CA MET A 580 -8.93 -59.04 -18.60
C MET A 580 -7.70 -59.84 -19.03
N THR A 581 -7.30 -60.81 -18.21
CA THR A 581 -6.23 -61.74 -18.58
C THR A 581 -6.71 -62.70 -19.67
N ALA A 582 -5.79 -63.21 -20.50
CA ALA A 582 -6.15 -64.21 -21.50
C ALA A 582 -6.84 -65.46 -20.91
N SER A 583 -6.43 -65.90 -19.71
CA SER A 583 -7.05 -67.03 -19.02
C SER A 583 -8.52 -66.77 -18.65
N GLU A 584 -8.83 -65.55 -18.23
CA GLU A 584 -10.20 -65.14 -17.90
C GLU A 584 -11.06 -64.96 -19.14
N ALA A 585 -10.49 -64.39 -20.21
CA ALA A 585 -11.19 -64.32 -21.48
C ALA A 585 -11.48 -65.72 -22.05
N GLN A 586 -10.59 -66.69 -21.83
CA GLN A 586 -10.79 -68.07 -22.22
C GLN A 586 -11.88 -68.75 -21.39
N SER A 587 -11.89 -68.58 -20.06
CA SER A 587 -12.92 -69.14 -19.18
C SER A 587 -14.31 -68.58 -19.50
N ARG A 588 -14.40 -67.32 -19.94
CA ARG A 588 -15.62 -66.65 -20.40
C ARG A 588 -16.00 -66.96 -21.85
N GLY A 589 -15.23 -67.76 -22.57
CA GLY A 589 -15.51 -68.11 -23.97
C GLY A 589 -15.33 -66.94 -24.97
N LEU A 590 -14.65 -65.86 -24.58
CA LEU A 590 -14.48 -64.65 -25.40
C LEU A 590 -13.38 -64.81 -26.47
N LEU A 591 -12.50 -65.80 -26.30
CA LEU A 591 -11.41 -66.14 -27.22
C LEU A 591 -11.78 -67.22 -28.25
N VAL A 592 -13.01 -67.71 -28.22
CA VAL A 592 -13.47 -68.76 -29.15
C VAL A 592 -13.54 -68.16 -30.56
N ARG A 593 -12.81 -68.75 -31.51
CA ARG A 593 -12.92 -68.35 -32.91
C ARG A 593 -14.37 -68.53 -33.35
N LYS A 594 -14.94 -67.54 -34.05
CA LYS A 594 -16.23 -67.77 -34.72
C LYS A 594 -16.05 -68.94 -35.70
N PRO A 595 -16.94 -69.95 -35.69
CA PRO A 595 -16.82 -71.08 -36.59
C PRO A 595 -16.82 -70.59 -38.03
N THR A 596 -15.81 -71.00 -38.78
CA THR A 596 -15.66 -70.64 -40.20
C THR A 596 -16.59 -71.49 -41.05
N GLN A 597 -16.79 -71.10 -42.31
CA GLN A 597 -17.57 -71.89 -43.25
C GLN A 597 -16.97 -73.30 -43.45
N THR A 598 -15.65 -73.45 -43.26
CA THR A 598 -14.94 -74.73 -43.28
C THR A 598 -15.29 -75.58 -42.05
N ASP A 599 -15.39 -74.98 -40.88
CA ASP A 599 -15.75 -75.68 -39.63
C ASP A 599 -17.20 -76.14 -39.66
N LEU A 600 -18.10 -75.30 -40.19
CA LEU A 600 -19.49 -75.66 -40.42
C LEU A 600 -19.62 -76.83 -41.43
N ARG A 601 -18.85 -76.81 -42.51
CA ARG A 601 -18.82 -77.92 -43.50
C ARG A 601 -18.25 -79.22 -42.93
N ALA A 602 -17.34 -79.15 -41.96
CA ALA A 602 -16.77 -80.33 -41.31
C ALA A 602 -17.76 -81.00 -40.35
N VAL A 603 -18.70 -80.22 -39.80
CA VAL A 603 -19.65 -80.68 -38.76
C VAL A 603 -21.02 -81.07 -39.32
N VAL A 604 -21.47 -80.39 -40.37
CA VAL A 604 -22.75 -80.67 -41.05
C VAL A 604 -22.54 -81.79 -42.07
N THR A 605 -22.82 -83.03 -41.64
CA THR A 605 -22.93 -84.20 -42.54
C THR A 605 -24.32 -84.23 -43.19
N ASN A 606 -24.52 -85.03 -44.24
CA ASN A 606 -25.81 -85.16 -44.98
C ASN A 606 -26.98 -85.74 -44.16
N ASP A 607 -26.88 -85.73 -42.83
CA ASP A 607 -27.92 -86.20 -41.92
C ASP A 607 -28.75 -85.01 -41.43
N ASP A 608 -30.02 -85.24 -41.11
CA ASP A 608 -30.91 -84.26 -40.46
C ASP A 608 -30.43 -83.97 -39.03
N LEU A 609 -29.42 -83.09 -38.91
CA LEU A 609 -28.88 -82.63 -37.63
C LEU A 609 -29.71 -81.48 -37.07
N THR A 610 -30.07 -81.57 -35.80
CA THR A 610 -30.71 -80.48 -35.07
C THR A 610 -29.71 -79.36 -34.76
N GLY A 611 -30.22 -78.13 -34.56
CA GLY A 611 -29.36 -76.99 -34.20
C GLY A 611 -28.54 -77.18 -32.92
N ALA A 612 -29.01 -78.04 -32.00
CA ALA A 612 -28.28 -78.38 -30.78
C ALA A 612 -27.08 -79.31 -31.05
N GLU A 613 -27.22 -80.25 -31.99
CA GLU A 613 -26.15 -81.19 -32.36
C GLU A 613 -25.04 -80.50 -33.16
N ILE A 614 -25.40 -79.58 -34.06
CA ILE A 614 -24.44 -78.75 -34.80
C ILE A 614 -23.62 -77.91 -33.81
N ARG A 615 -24.27 -77.31 -32.81
CA ARG A 615 -23.59 -76.55 -31.77
C ARG A 615 -22.64 -77.42 -30.94
N SER A 616 -23.11 -78.57 -30.45
CA SER A 616 -22.28 -79.49 -29.66
C SER A 616 -21.06 -80.01 -30.42
N ARG A 617 -21.17 -80.20 -31.74
CA ARG A 617 -20.04 -80.63 -32.59
C ARG A 617 -19.08 -79.51 -32.99
N LEU A 618 -19.52 -78.26 -32.97
CA LEU A 618 -18.65 -77.08 -33.16
C LEU A 618 -17.92 -76.68 -31.87
N GLU A 619 -18.48 -77.05 -30.71
CA GLU A 619 -17.93 -76.79 -29.38
C GLU A 619 -17.01 -77.93 -28.86
N ALA A 620 -17.08 -79.12 -29.45
CA ALA A 620 -16.16 -80.26 -29.21
C ALA A 620 -14.89 -80.16 -30.04
#